data_AF-T0RU65-F1
#
_entry.id   AF-T0RU65-F1
#
_cell.length_a   1.000
_cell.length_b   1.000
_cell.length_c   1.000
_cell.angle_alpha   90.00
_cell.angle_beta   90.00
_cell.angle_gamma   90.00
#
_symmetry.space_group_name_H-M   'P 1'
#
loop_
_entity.id
_entity.type
_entity.pdbx_description
1 polymer ?
#
loop_
_entity_poly.entity_id
_entity_poly.type
_entity_poly.pdbx_seq_one_letter_code
_entity_poly.pdbx_strand_id
1 'polypeptide(L)'
;MPRIAAVATAPLTRGPSRNAVPTKTLHMGQGALLSNLCLALATVVAFCTYNLNQIANSVVYLGFNAHMFDSYQWNVPVFTLLEATSSLRLNTSHIATTGTISLSDLLYKACGIQDTACANAFAPEANKIWYHVGLAFRQIPDFDTPRFQDEAEDIRFQHVNSLSGWNKALVQYYIPNYETAITCMTRRANNSINGNTSRVDTLAFCSHRAFDPKWRCENDVPLDTPVYVVQLQKATAIYMGSLHMRDVYLNGGATAVIHSDQFGHVLLGPVPSVEEYQAGIVQASTPWDILCASRCYDYNPTTRLGWLLELQGRVSLRWESSFLMLTNAIFLWCAIAYFAILQWLFAKQSQISLVAVCLSKNILGISILFVTFWGNTNLQTLTTYFAQNDVRSTQARILHLCGPAQVASIVGIMTGPFIQLCFTPRVVTQTWLLTLFSLLNFCVIFALEALTFPYMNKNVPGPCGYSSSTNCIHLTAIPVTYYLSAVMAAAVVVVAAVTIHLHARWLPESVVVPPTHSMLEYLSIQDLRDFATSGRGCVSRTHDGDIVIDHGILVMKNMLRVTNTYLTRIGNAQYGLLFSWCVPRAGRRFVVHKFRTILVVHIEQNTITRRSYYVPMHCVHVDGDEILASGIC
;
A
#
# COMPACT_ATOMS: atom_id res chain seq x y z
N MET A 1 -25.17 53.93 84.93
CA MET A 1 -24.82 52.68 84.20
C MET A 1 -26.13 52.04 83.73
N PRO A 2 -26.27 51.40 82.56
CA PRO A 2 -25.39 51.21 81.38
C PRO A 2 -25.92 51.94 80.12
N ARG A 3 -25.06 52.47 79.24
CA ARG A 3 -24.44 51.93 78.00
C ARG A 3 -25.35 51.80 76.76
N ILE A 4 -25.02 52.69 75.83
CA ILE A 4 -25.39 52.86 74.41
C ILE A 4 -25.22 51.56 73.61
N ALA A 5 -26.16 51.32 72.68
CA ALA A 5 -25.89 50.56 71.46
C ALA A 5 -26.18 51.46 70.25
N ALA A 6 -25.14 51.68 69.44
CA ALA A 6 -25.15 52.49 68.24
C ALA A 6 -25.91 51.80 67.10
N VAL A 7 -26.76 52.55 66.40
CA VAL A 7 -27.42 52.13 65.16
C VAL A 7 -26.38 52.21 64.04
N ALA A 8 -26.02 51.07 63.48
CA ALA A 8 -25.13 50.97 62.32
C ALA A 8 -25.85 51.44 61.06
N THR A 9 -25.21 52.36 60.34
CA THR A 9 -25.54 52.81 58.99
C THR A 9 -25.37 51.67 57.99
N ALA A 10 -26.41 51.41 57.19
CA ALA A 10 -26.36 50.45 56.11
C ALA A 10 -25.42 50.94 54.98
N PRO A 11 -24.51 50.09 54.47
CA PRO A 11 -23.63 50.45 53.38
C PRO A 11 -24.36 50.40 52.03
N LEU A 12 -24.06 51.40 51.18
CA LEU A 12 -24.41 51.48 49.76
C LEU A 12 -24.11 50.15 49.04
N THR A 13 -25.16 49.52 48.52
CA THR A 13 -25.05 48.40 47.59
C THR A 13 -24.43 48.88 46.28
N ARG A 14 -23.16 48.53 46.10
CA ARG A 14 -22.41 48.61 44.84
C ARG A 14 -23.20 47.86 43.76
N GLY A 15 -23.57 48.57 42.70
CA GLY A 15 -24.17 47.96 41.51
C GLY A 15 -23.28 46.87 40.91
N PRO A 16 -23.85 45.89 40.18
CA PRO A 16 -23.08 44.80 39.61
C PRO A 16 -22.00 45.31 38.64
N SER A 17 -20.78 44.83 38.89
CA SER A 17 -19.56 45.03 38.11
C SER A 17 -19.77 44.74 36.62
N ARG A 18 -19.28 45.64 35.77
CA ARG A 18 -19.36 45.65 34.30
C ARG A 18 -18.50 44.57 33.60
N ASN A 19 -17.93 43.61 34.34
CA ASN A 19 -16.94 42.64 33.83
C ASN A 19 -17.35 41.17 34.00
N ALA A 20 -18.64 40.84 34.05
CA ALA A 20 -19.09 39.44 33.99
C ALA A 20 -19.49 39.08 32.56
N VAL A 21 -18.51 38.96 31.66
CA VAL A 21 -18.71 38.29 30.37
C VAL A 21 -18.86 36.79 30.68
N PRO A 22 -20.01 36.16 30.38
CA PRO A 22 -20.14 34.73 30.57
C PRO A 22 -19.16 34.03 29.63
N THR A 23 -18.30 33.20 30.20
CA THR A 23 -17.44 32.26 29.49
C THR A 23 -18.31 31.32 28.66
N LYS A 24 -18.55 31.71 27.39
CA LYS A 24 -19.14 30.82 26.38
C LYS A 24 -18.33 29.53 26.36
N THR A 25 -19.00 28.39 26.53
CA THR A 25 -18.45 27.08 26.23
C THR A 25 -17.82 27.14 24.83
N LEU A 26 -16.52 26.82 24.78
CA LEU A 26 -15.67 27.10 23.63
C LEU A 26 -15.93 26.06 22.52
N HIS A 27 -17.10 26.12 21.88
CA HIS A 27 -17.45 25.26 20.75
C HIS A 27 -16.57 25.59 19.54
N MET A 28 -15.89 24.58 18.98
CA MET A 28 -15.21 24.71 17.69
C MET A 28 -16.22 24.92 16.58
N GLY A 29 -15.97 25.92 15.72
CA GLY A 29 -16.78 26.13 14.52
C GLY A 29 -16.59 25.01 13.51
N GLN A 30 -17.56 24.83 12.61
CA GLN A 30 -17.50 23.80 11.55
C GLN A 30 -16.29 23.99 10.62
N GLY A 31 -15.79 25.22 10.48
CA GLY A 31 -14.56 25.53 9.74
C GLY A 31 -13.32 24.87 10.34
N ALA A 32 -13.22 24.82 11.67
CA ALA A 32 -12.13 24.17 12.36
C ALA A 32 -12.22 22.64 12.27
N LEU A 33 -13.43 22.08 12.28
CA LEU A 33 -13.66 20.64 12.08
C LEU A 33 -13.17 20.20 10.69
N LEU A 34 -13.58 20.90 9.63
CA LEU A 34 -13.12 20.58 8.26
C LEU A 34 -11.60 20.74 8.11
N SER A 35 -11.02 21.80 8.66
CA SER A 35 -9.57 22.01 8.61
C SER A 35 -8.79 20.90 9.31
N ASN A 36 -9.29 20.39 10.45
CA ASN A 36 -8.70 19.24 11.14
C ASN A 36 -8.84 17.94 10.34
N LEU A 37 -10.00 17.72 9.71
CA LEU A 37 -10.20 16.59 8.80
C LEU A 37 -9.19 16.63 7.66
N CYS A 38 -9.04 17.77 6.98
CA CYS A 38 -8.06 17.93 5.91
C CYS A 38 -6.62 17.73 6.40
N LEU A 39 -6.28 18.17 7.62
CA LEU A 39 -4.98 17.93 8.23
C LEU A 39 -4.73 16.45 8.49
N ALA A 40 -5.71 15.72 9.02
CA ALA A 40 -5.64 14.28 9.25
C ALA A 40 -5.53 13.48 7.95
N LEU A 41 -6.26 13.88 6.90
CA LEU A 41 -6.10 13.27 5.58
C LEU A 41 -4.72 13.60 4.99
N ALA A 42 -4.21 14.82 5.17
CA ALA A 42 -2.90 15.21 4.67
C ALA A 42 -1.76 14.45 5.35
N THR A 43 -1.88 14.15 6.65
CA THR A 43 -0.89 13.31 7.36
C THR A 43 -0.92 11.88 6.81
N VAL A 44 -2.10 11.33 6.50
CA VAL A 44 -2.22 10.03 5.84
C VAL A 44 -1.54 10.06 4.46
N VAL A 45 -1.79 11.08 3.63
CA VAL A 45 -1.13 11.24 2.33
C VAL A 45 0.40 11.26 2.49
N ALA A 46 0.92 12.09 3.40
CA ALA A 46 2.37 12.20 3.62
C ALA A 46 2.98 10.87 4.09
N PHE A 47 2.34 10.20 5.06
CA PHE A 47 2.78 8.92 5.59
C PHE A 47 2.75 7.81 4.51
N CYS A 48 1.64 7.67 3.79
CA CYS A 48 1.51 6.66 2.74
C CYS A 48 2.51 6.92 1.59
N THR A 49 2.66 8.18 1.15
CA THR A 49 3.62 8.55 0.11
C THR A 49 5.06 8.24 0.55
N TYR A 50 5.39 8.49 1.82
CA TYR A 50 6.71 8.17 2.37
C TYR A 50 6.99 6.66 2.34
N ASN A 51 6.07 5.84 2.83
CA ASN A 51 6.23 4.38 2.84
C ASN A 51 6.29 3.80 1.42
N LEU A 52 5.44 4.28 0.51
CA LEU A 52 5.47 3.88 -0.90
C LEU A 52 6.77 4.30 -1.58
N ASN A 53 7.32 5.47 -1.25
CA ASN A 53 8.59 5.93 -1.81
C ASN A 53 9.79 5.08 -1.37
N GLN A 54 9.75 4.46 -0.18
CA GLN A 54 10.82 3.55 0.28
C GLN A 54 10.91 2.27 -0.56
N ILE A 55 9.79 1.82 -1.15
CA ILE A 55 9.73 0.61 -1.96
C ILE A 55 9.74 0.87 -3.48
N ALA A 56 9.63 2.13 -3.88
CA ALA A 56 9.55 2.49 -5.29
C ALA A 56 10.92 2.40 -5.97
N ASN A 57 10.97 1.76 -7.13
CA ASN A 57 12.15 1.59 -7.97
C ASN A 57 13.33 0.89 -7.26
N SER A 58 13.08 0.23 -6.13
CA SER A 58 14.05 -0.53 -5.34
C SER A 58 13.56 -1.97 -5.18
N VAL A 59 14.49 -2.89 -4.91
CA VAL A 59 14.15 -4.27 -4.53
C VAL A 59 14.05 -4.31 -3.02
N VAL A 60 12.87 -4.63 -2.50
CA VAL A 60 12.61 -4.69 -1.06
C VAL A 60 12.20 -6.10 -0.67
N TYR A 61 12.83 -6.61 0.39
CA TYR A 61 12.44 -7.87 0.98
C TYR A 61 11.13 -7.70 1.76
N LEU A 62 10.09 -8.43 1.38
CA LEU A 62 8.77 -8.33 2.02
C LEU A 62 8.61 -9.33 3.15
N GLY A 63 9.28 -10.48 3.09
CA GLY A 63 9.16 -11.54 4.09
C GLY A 63 9.15 -12.93 3.46
N PHE A 64 8.63 -13.89 4.21
CA PHE A 64 8.47 -15.27 3.77
C PHE A 64 7.04 -15.52 3.28
N ASN A 65 6.93 -16.30 2.23
CA ASN A 65 5.67 -16.90 1.80
C ASN A 65 5.78 -18.43 1.93
N ALA A 66 4.70 -19.07 2.34
CA ALA A 66 4.63 -20.50 2.57
C ALA A 66 3.30 -21.03 2.03
N HIS A 67 3.39 -22.02 1.16
CA HIS A 67 2.26 -22.82 0.71
C HIS A 67 2.28 -24.12 1.48
N MET A 68 1.17 -24.45 2.15
CA MET A 68 1.01 -25.67 2.92
C MET A 68 -0.13 -26.51 2.31
N PHE A 69 -0.20 -27.79 2.66
CA PHE A 69 -1.31 -28.63 2.20
C PHE A 69 -2.69 -28.18 2.71
N ASP A 70 -2.76 -27.65 3.94
CA ASP A 70 -4.04 -27.29 4.57
C ASP A 70 -4.31 -25.79 4.58
N SER A 71 -3.36 -24.97 4.13
CA SER A 71 -3.51 -23.51 4.07
C SER A 71 -2.71 -22.92 2.91
N TYR A 72 -3.31 -21.97 2.18
CA TYR A 72 -2.70 -21.35 0.99
C TYR A 72 -2.23 -22.38 -0.05
N GLN A 73 -3.13 -23.29 -0.42
CA GLN A 73 -2.84 -24.43 -1.29
C GLN A 73 -2.30 -24.02 -2.67
N TRP A 74 -1.14 -24.55 -3.05
CA TRP A 74 -0.61 -24.44 -4.41
C TRP A 74 -1.00 -25.67 -5.24
N ASN A 75 -1.87 -25.49 -6.23
CA ASN A 75 -2.24 -26.56 -7.15
C ASN A 75 -1.25 -26.65 -8.32
N VAL A 76 -0.75 -27.85 -8.60
CA VAL A 76 0.08 -28.11 -9.77
C VAL A 76 -0.80 -28.07 -11.02
N PRO A 77 -0.50 -27.23 -12.02
CA PRO A 77 -1.20 -27.29 -13.30
C PRO A 77 -0.82 -28.59 -14.01
N VAL A 78 -1.82 -29.43 -14.27
CA VAL A 78 -1.68 -30.66 -15.06
C VAL A 78 -2.43 -30.48 -16.37
N PHE A 79 -1.72 -30.47 -17.50
CA PHE A 79 -2.35 -30.42 -18.83
C PHE A 79 -2.66 -31.82 -19.33
N THR A 80 -1.65 -32.69 -19.28
CA THR A 80 -1.78 -34.12 -19.53
C THR A 80 -0.90 -34.87 -18.54
N LEU A 81 -1.46 -35.85 -17.86
CA LEU A 81 -0.70 -36.68 -16.93
C LEU A 81 -0.04 -37.84 -17.70
N LEU A 82 1.28 -37.92 -17.65
CA LEU A 82 2.04 -39.08 -18.10
C LEU A 82 2.35 -39.95 -16.89
N GLU A 83 1.85 -41.19 -16.90
CA GLU A 83 2.20 -42.24 -15.95
C GLU A 83 2.78 -43.42 -16.75
N ALA A 84 4.00 -43.85 -16.42
CA ALA A 84 4.63 -44.97 -17.11
C ALA A 84 5.54 -45.77 -16.18
N THR A 85 5.73 -47.05 -16.53
CA THR A 85 6.55 -47.99 -15.77
C THR A 85 7.59 -48.63 -16.68
N SER A 86 8.73 -48.98 -16.10
CA SER A 86 9.84 -49.66 -16.80
C SER A 86 10.74 -50.40 -15.81
N SER A 87 11.68 -51.18 -16.33
CA SER A 87 12.69 -51.88 -15.54
C SER A 87 14.06 -51.21 -15.67
N LEU A 88 14.84 -51.22 -14.60
CA LEU A 88 16.25 -50.83 -14.56
C LEU A 88 17.09 -52.12 -14.56
N ARG A 89 17.98 -52.27 -15.55
CA ARG A 89 18.92 -53.39 -15.62
C ARG A 89 20.32 -52.86 -15.44
N LEU A 90 20.93 -53.22 -14.33
CA LEU A 90 22.25 -52.75 -13.98
C LEU A 90 23.34 -53.42 -14.88
N ASN A 91 23.14 -54.65 -15.35
CA ASN A 91 24.16 -55.46 -16.06
C ASN A 91 24.47 -55.04 -17.50
N THR A 92 23.82 -54.03 -18.05
CA THR A 92 24.15 -53.55 -19.40
C THR A 92 25.42 -52.70 -19.35
N SER A 93 26.49 -53.15 -20.01
CA SER A 93 27.67 -52.32 -20.25
C SER A 93 27.26 -51.05 -20.98
N HIS A 94 27.65 -49.91 -20.42
CA HIS A 94 27.34 -48.58 -20.94
C HIS A 94 27.98 -48.44 -22.34
N ILE A 95 27.21 -48.68 -23.40
CA ILE A 95 27.51 -48.03 -24.67
C ILE A 95 27.10 -46.58 -24.44
N ALA A 96 28.07 -45.67 -24.45
CA ALA A 96 27.80 -44.24 -24.41
C ALA A 96 26.84 -43.92 -25.56
N THR A 97 25.55 -43.77 -25.24
CA THR A 97 24.57 -43.30 -26.20
C THR A 97 24.99 -41.90 -26.58
N THR A 98 25.48 -41.73 -27.80
CA THR A 98 25.65 -40.43 -28.45
C THR A 98 24.28 -39.77 -28.58
N GLY A 99 23.83 -39.12 -27.49
CA GLY A 99 22.48 -38.60 -27.35
C GLY A 99 22.45 -37.28 -26.60
N THR A 100 21.49 -36.45 -26.98
CA THR A 100 21.21 -35.11 -26.44
C THR A 100 20.33 -35.13 -25.17
N ILE A 101 20.18 -36.30 -24.54
CA ILE A 101 19.21 -36.53 -23.46
C ILE A 101 19.58 -35.67 -22.23
N SER A 102 18.61 -34.90 -21.73
CA SER A 102 18.78 -34.00 -20.59
C SER A 102 17.65 -34.15 -19.56
N LEU A 103 17.97 -33.94 -18.28
CA LEU A 103 16.96 -33.83 -17.22
C LEU A 103 16.01 -32.64 -17.47
N SER A 104 16.46 -31.60 -18.18
CA SER A 104 15.62 -30.46 -18.55
C SER A 104 14.44 -30.86 -19.44
N ASP A 105 14.57 -31.94 -20.22
CA ASP A 105 13.50 -32.40 -21.11
C ASP A 105 12.29 -32.88 -20.30
N LEU A 106 12.52 -33.49 -19.13
CA LEU A 106 11.46 -33.82 -18.17
C LEU A 106 10.74 -32.58 -17.63
N LEU A 107 11.46 -31.48 -17.40
CA LEU A 107 10.90 -30.24 -16.84
C LEU A 107 10.12 -29.40 -17.84
N TYR A 108 10.58 -29.31 -19.09
CA TYR A 108 10.04 -28.36 -20.07
C TYR A 108 9.09 -28.95 -21.10
N LYS A 109 8.93 -30.28 -21.16
CA LYS A 109 7.99 -30.90 -22.09
C LYS A 109 6.56 -30.39 -21.83
N ALA A 110 5.94 -29.78 -22.83
CA ALA A 110 4.54 -29.39 -22.79
C ALA A 110 3.74 -30.22 -23.80
N CYS A 111 2.54 -30.63 -23.40
CA CYS A 111 1.54 -31.24 -24.28
C CYS A 111 0.25 -30.43 -24.24
N GLY A 112 -0.64 -30.65 -25.22
CA GLY A 112 -1.99 -30.08 -25.17
C GLY A 112 -2.77 -30.58 -23.94
N ILE A 113 -3.91 -29.95 -23.67
CA ILE A 113 -4.82 -30.40 -22.61
C ILE A 113 -5.40 -31.77 -23.01
N GLN A 114 -5.24 -32.79 -22.16
CA GLN A 114 -5.67 -34.17 -22.42
C GLN A 114 -5.11 -34.81 -23.71
N ASP A 115 -3.93 -34.34 -24.16
CA ASP A 115 -3.23 -34.86 -25.32
C ASP A 115 -2.42 -36.13 -24.97
N THR A 116 -3.14 -37.25 -24.89
CA THR A 116 -2.56 -38.56 -24.56
C THR A 116 -1.58 -39.04 -25.64
N ALA A 117 -1.74 -38.62 -26.89
CA ALA A 117 -0.82 -38.98 -27.97
C ALA A 117 0.57 -38.36 -27.75
N CYS A 118 0.62 -37.07 -27.39
CA CYS A 118 1.85 -36.38 -27.03
C CYS A 118 2.53 -37.02 -25.81
N ALA A 119 1.76 -37.36 -24.77
CA ALA A 119 2.27 -38.02 -23.58
C ALA A 119 2.87 -39.41 -23.90
N ASN A 120 2.14 -40.24 -24.65
CA ASN A 120 2.59 -41.57 -25.06
C ASN A 120 3.85 -41.52 -25.94
N ALA A 121 3.96 -40.52 -26.82
CA ALA A 121 5.15 -40.32 -27.65
C ALA A 121 6.39 -39.90 -26.82
N PHE A 122 6.19 -39.20 -25.71
CA PHE A 122 7.27 -38.78 -24.81
C PHE A 122 7.68 -39.86 -23.80
N ALA A 123 6.81 -40.81 -23.48
CA ALA A 123 7.06 -41.87 -22.50
C ALA A 123 8.40 -42.63 -22.71
N PRO A 124 8.81 -43.03 -23.94
CA PRO A 124 10.08 -43.70 -24.15
C PRO A 124 11.31 -42.85 -23.83
N GLU A 125 11.23 -41.53 -24.08
CA GLU A 125 12.31 -40.60 -23.76
C GLU A 125 12.40 -40.36 -22.25
N ALA A 126 11.26 -40.15 -21.59
CA ALA A 126 11.19 -40.06 -20.13
C ALA A 126 11.73 -41.33 -19.44
N ASN A 127 11.38 -42.51 -19.96
CA ASN A 127 11.91 -43.79 -19.46
C ASN A 127 13.44 -43.86 -19.58
N LYS A 128 14.02 -43.39 -20.69
CA LYS A 128 15.48 -43.35 -20.86
C LYS A 128 16.15 -42.40 -19.86
N ILE A 129 15.57 -41.21 -19.64
CA ILE A 129 16.11 -40.23 -18.68
C ILE A 129 16.15 -40.84 -17.28
N TRP A 130 15.02 -41.40 -16.82
CA TRP A 130 14.96 -42.04 -15.50
C TRP A 130 15.85 -43.27 -15.42
N TYR A 131 15.94 -44.08 -16.47
CA TYR A 131 16.88 -45.20 -16.53
C TYR A 131 18.32 -44.75 -16.23
N HIS A 132 18.79 -43.67 -16.86
CA HIS A 132 20.13 -43.12 -16.61
C HIS A 132 20.29 -42.61 -15.17
N VAL A 133 19.27 -41.96 -14.60
CA VAL A 133 19.30 -41.54 -13.19
C VAL A 133 19.44 -42.75 -12.27
N GLY A 134 18.70 -43.84 -12.51
CA GLY A 134 18.79 -45.08 -11.74
C GLY A 134 20.18 -45.75 -11.82
N LEU A 135 20.87 -45.66 -12.96
CA LEU A 135 22.24 -46.17 -13.09
C LEU A 135 23.24 -45.44 -12.19
N ALA A 136 22.97 -44.18 -11.81
CA ALA A 136 23.85 -43.42 -10.92
C ALA A 136 23.88 -43.98 -9.51
N PHE A 137 22.93 -44.83 -9.10
CA PHE A 137 22.93 -45.43 -7.76
C PHE A 137 24.21 -46.24 -7.49
N ARG A 138 24.83 -46.82 -8.52
CA ARG A 138 26.12 -47.53 -8.42
C ARG A 138 27.29 -46.65 -8.01
N GLN A 139 27.16 -45.34 -8.17
CA GLN A 139 28.22 -44.37 -7.87
C GLN A 139 28.15 -43.84 -6.44
N ILE A 140 27.07 -44.17 -5.70
CA ILE A 140 26.85 -43.69 -4.33
C ILE A 140 27.70 -44.52 -3.35
N PRO A 141 28.69 -43.93 -2.66
CA PRO A 141 29.42 -44.63 -1.62
C PRO A 141 28.52 -44.86 -0.40
N ASP A 142 28.72 -46.00 0.28
CA ASP A 142 28.01 -46.37 1.53
C ASP A 142 26.49 -46.16 1.45
N PHE A 143 25.88 -46.64 0.36
CA PHE A 143 24.47 -46.43 0.12
C PHE A 143 23.62 -47.10 1.21
N ASP A 144 22.67 -46.34 1.76
CA ASP A 144 21.75 -46.79 2.80
C ASP A 144 20.86 -47.97 2.36
N THR A 145 20.68 -48.13 1.06
CA THR A 145 19.86 -49.15 0.43
C THR A 145 20.65 -49.94 -0.62
N PRO A 146 21.68 -50.72 -0.20
CA PRO A 146 22.70 -51.29 -1.09
C PRO A 146 22.12 -52.31 -2.10
N ARG A 147 20.93 -52.87 -1.84
CA ARG A 147 20.24 -53.74 -2.80
C ARG A 147 19.92 -53.05 -4.12
N PHE A 148 19.75 -51.72 -4.14
CA PHE A 148 19.57 -50.97 -5.38
C PHE A 148 20.88 -50.79 -6.19
N GLN A 149 22.01 -51.28 -5.69
CA GLN A 149 23.29 -51.35 -6.42
C GLN A 149 23.58 -52.77 -6.94
N ASP A 150 22.84 -53.78 -6.49
CA ASP A 150 23.08 -55.18 -6.83
C ASP A 150 22.62 -55.50 -8.26
N GLU A 151 23.56 -56.03 -9.05
CA GLU A 151 23.40 -56.51 -10.41
C GLU A 151 22.36 -57.64 -10.57
N ALA A 152 22.09 -58.39 -9.51
CA ALA A 152 21.17 -59.51 -9.51
C ALA A 152 19.70 -59.11 -9.28
N GLU A 153 19.43 -57.90 -8.78
CA GLU A 153 18.09 -57.47 -8.39
C GLU A 153 17.25 -56.98 -9.58
N ASP A 154 15.95 -57.32 -9.59
CA ASP A 154 14.98 -56.82 -10.58
C ASP A 154 14.44 -55.46 -10.13
N ILE A 155 15.23 -54.40 -10.35
CA ILE A 155 14.80 -53.04 -10.03
C ILE A 155 13.79 -52.57 -11.08
N ARG A 156 12.63 -52.12 -10.62
CA ARG A 156 11.59 -51.51 -11.46
C ARG A 156 11.38 -50.06 -11.07
N PHE A 157 10.84 -49.27 -11.97
CA PHE A 157 10.48 -47.90 -11.66
C PHE A 157 9.17 -47.49 -12.31
N GLN A 158 8.47 -46.61 -11.61
CA GLN A 158 7.27 -45.94 -12.09
C GLN A 158 7.44 -44.44 -11.96
N HIS A 159 7.06 -43.67 -12.98
CA HIS A 159 7.22 -42.22 -12.98
C HIS A 159 5.95 -41.50 -13.42
N VAL A 160 5.83 -40.27 -12.93
CA VAL A 160 4.74 -39.36 -13.25
C VAL A 160 5.29 -38.04 -13.77
N ASN A 161 4.58 -37.42 -14.73
CA ASN A 161 4.89 -36.08 -15.23
C ASN A 161 3.59 -35.32 -15.59
N SER A 162 3.50 -34.05 -15.20
CA SER A 162 2.32 -33.19 -15.38
C SER A 162 2.18 -32.54 -16.78
N LEU A 163 3.23 -32.59 -17.61
CA LEU A 163 3.31 -32.11 -19.01
C LEU A 163 2.68 -30.72 -19.30
N SER A 164 2.84 -29.78 -18.37
CA SER A 164 2.34 -28.40 -18.43
C SER A 164 3.41 -27.37 -18.83
N GLY A 165 4.61 -27.81 -19.22
CA GLY A 165 5.73 -26.94 -19.62
C GLY A 165 6.60 -26.44 -18.45
N TRP A 166 6.09 -26.50 -17.22
CA TRP A 166 6.90 -26.44 -15.99
C TRP A 166 6.57 -27.63 -15.08
N ASN A 167 7.03 -28.79 -15.53
CA ASN A 167 6.56 -30.07 -15.05
C ASN A 167 6.97 -30.37 -13.62
N LYS A 168 6.20 -31.26 -13.00
CA LYS A 168 6.56 -31.93 -11.75
C LYS A 168 6.83 -33.39 -12.08
N ALA A 169 8.07 -33.67 -12.49
CA ALA A 169 8.51 -35.00 -12.83
C ALA A 169 9.08 -35.72 -11.60
N LEU A 170 8.52 -36.88 -11.32
CA LEU A 170 8.83 -37.70 -10.16
C LEU A 170 8.95 -39.15 -10.59
N VAL A 171 9.78 -39.94 -9.91
CA VAL A 171 9.91 -41.38 -10.11
C VAL A 171 10.03 -42.09 -8.77
N GLN A 172 9.53 -43.32 -8.70
CA GLN A 172 9.77 -44.26 -7.62
C GLN A 172 10.44 -45.52 -8.19
N TYR A 173 11.66 -45.81 -7.74
CA TYR A 173 12.34 -47.08 -7.97
C TYR A 173 12.02 -48.04 -6.83
N TYR A 174 11.72 -49.29 -7.17
CA TYR A 174 11.35 -50.31 -6.20
C TYR A 174 11.85 -51.69 -6.64
N ILE A 175 12.06 -52.57 -5.68
CA ILE A 175 12.34 -53.99 -5.92
C ILE A 175 11.08 -54.76 -5.49
N PRO A 176 10.52 -55.64 -6.33
CA PRO A 176 9.36 -56.44 -5.95
C PRO A 176 9.58 -57.17 -4.62
N ASN A 177 8.60 -57.11 -3.72
CA ASN A 177 8.66 -57.69 -2.36
C ASN A 177 9.73 -57.08 -1.43
N TYR A 178 10.23 -55.88 -1.74
CA TYR A 178 11.10 -55.11 -0.85
C TYR A 178 10.34 -53.92 -0.26
N GLU A 179 10.50 -53.70 1.05
CA GLU A 179 9.76 -52.66 1.78
C GLU A 179 10.28 -51.25 1.51
N THR A 180 11.45 -51.13 0.87
CA THR A 180 12.09 -49.84 0.60
C THR A 180 12.02 -49.50 -0.89
N ALA A 181 11.80 -48.22 -1.17
CA ALA A 181 11.84 -47.62 -2.49
C ALA A 181 12.73 -46.38 -2.47
N ILE A 182 13.19 -45.94 -3.64
CA ILE A 182 13.89 -44.67 -3.81
C ILE A 182 12.98 -43.76 -4.63
N THR A 183 12.62 -42.60 -4.10
CA THR A 183 11.93 -41.57 -4.89
C THR A 183 12.91 -40.52 -5.36
N CYS A 184 12.78 -40.11 -6.63
CA CYS A 184 13.54 -38.99 -7.16
C CYS A 184 12.63 -37.92 -7.74
N MET A 185 13.05 -36.67 -7.61
CA MET A 185 12.40 -35.51 -8.19
C MET A 185 13.38 -34.64 -8.97
N THR A 186 12.97 -34.13 -10.14
CA THR A 186 13.80 -33.21 -10.91
C THR A 186 13.53 -31.77 -10.53
N ARG A 187 14.58 -30.99 -10.26
CA ARG A 187 14.49 -29.56 -9.94
C ARG A 187 15.64 -28.77 -10.52
N ARG A 188 15.39 -27.49 -10.81
CA ARG A 188 16.44 -26.55 -11.15
C ARG A 188 17.09 -26.04 -9.88
N ALA A 189 18.41 -26.07 -9.86
CA ALA A 189 19.21 -25.49 -8.80
C ALA A 189 20.35 -24.69 -9.42
N ASN A 190 20.74 -23.61 -8.75
CA ASN A 190 21.99 -22.94 -9.03
C ASN A 190 23.09 -23.70 -8.31
N ASN A 191 24.05 -24.27 -9.03
CA ASN A 191 25.15 -25.03 -8.45
C ASN A 191 26.50 -24.32 -8.66
N SER A 192 27.38 -24.39 -7.67
CA SER A 192 28.77 -23.94 -7.81
C SER A 192 29.69 -24.96 -7.18
N ILE A 193 30.66 -25.45 -7.96
CA ILE A 193 31.64 -26.46 -7.53
C ILE A 193 32.92 -25.72 -7.14
N ASN A 194 33.37 -25.89 -5.89
CA ASN A 194 34.62 -25.31 -5.37
C ASN A 194 34.79 -23.79 -5.62
N GLY A 195 33.70 -23.02 -5.53
CA GLY A 195 33.73 -21.57 -5.71
C GLY A 195 33.83 -21.09 -7.18
N ASN A 196 33.74 -22.00 -8.15
CA ASN A 196 33.63 -21.63 -9.56
C ASN A 196 32.30 -20.90 -9.85
N THR A 197 32.20 -20.29 -11.04
CA THR A 197 30.99 -19.58 -11.47
C THR A 197 29.74 -20.44 -11.32
N SER A 198 28.71 -19.89 -10.67
CA SER A 198 27.48 -20.62 -10.40
C SER A 198 26.72 -20.86 -11.71
N ARG A 199 26.34 -22.12 -11.97
CA ARG A 199 25.58 -22.53 -13.15
C ARG A 199 24.19 -22.98 -12.73
N VAL A 200 23.17 -22.52 -13.45
CA VAL A 200 21.83 -23.07 -13.28
C VAL A 200 21.70 -24.34 -14.12
N ASP A 201 21.39 -25.45 -13.46
CA ASP A 201 21.19 -26.74 -14.11
C ASP A 201 19.97 -27.48 -13.53
N THR A 202 19.51 -28.52 -14.23
CA THR A 202 18.47 -29.43 -13.75
C THR A 202 19.11 -30.66 -13.12
N LEU A 203 18.81 -30.88 -11.84
CA LEU A 203 19.35 -31.99 -11.05
C LEU A 203 18.21 -32.91 -10.62
N ALA A 204 18.51 -34.19 -10.45
CA ALA A 204 17.63 -35.17 -9.83
C ALA A 204 18.02 -35.34 -8.36
N PHE A 205 17.05 -35.25 -7.48
CA PHE A 205 17.21 -35.40 -6.03
C PHE A 205 16.50 -36.67 -5.60
N CYS A 206 17.25 -37.62 -5.09
CA CYS A 206 16.78 -38.96 -4.76
C CYS A 206 16.87 -39.22 -3.26
N SER A 207 15.85 -39.84 -2.66
CA SER A 207 15.84 -40.21 -1.25
C SER A 207 15.16 -41.56 -1.05
N HIS A 208 15.60 -42.34 -0.05
CA HIS A 208 14.91 -43.58 0.29
C HIS A 208 13.57 -43.30 0.99
N ARG A 209 12.67 -44.28 0.92
CA ARG A 209 11.35 -44.25 1.56
C ARG A 209 10.78 -45.65 1.70
N ALA A 210 9.70 -45.77 2.47
CA ALA A 210 8.84 -46.95 2.39
C ALA A 210 8.21 -47.07 1.00
N PHE A 211 8.21 -48.29 0.46
CA PHE A 211 7.53 -48.64 -0.77
C PHE A 211 6.02 -48.39 -0.63
N ASP A 212 5.45 -47.72 -1.62
CA ASP A 212 4.02 -47.45 -1.69
C ASP A 212 3.48 -47.97 -3.02
N PRO A 213 2.65 -49.02 -3.02
CA PRO A 213 2.08 -49.59 -4.25
C PRO A 213 1.04 -48.67 -4.90
N LYS A 214 0.53 -47.66 -4.19
CA LYS A 214 -0.41 -46.64 -4.70
C LYS A 214 0.28 -45.30 -4.97
N TRP A 215 1.61 -45.29 -5.04
CA TRP A 215 2.38 -44.07 -5.26
C TRP A 215 2.01 -43.43 -6.59
N ARG A 216 1.57 -42.16 -6.53
CA ARG A 216 1.26 -41.35 -7.71
C ARG A 216 2.16 -40.13 -7.83
N CYS A 217 2.45 -39.45 -6.72
CA CYS A 217 3.36 -38.30 -6.70
C CYS A 217 3.86 -37.94 -5.30
N GLU A 218 3.51 -38.70 -4.24
CA GLU A 218 3.72 -38.17 -2.90
C GLU A 218 5.22 -38.20 -2.53
N ASN A 219 5.74 -37.07 -2.08
CA ASN A 219 7.15 -36.93 -1.70
C ASN A 219 7.28 -36.14 -0.39
N ASP A 220 6.57 -36.61 0.64
CA ASP A 220 6.83 -36.23 2.03
C ASP A 220 7.86 -37.21 2.60
N VAL A 221 8.98 -36.67 3.07
CA VAL A 221 10.16 -37.43 3.51
C VAL A 221 10.66 -36.80 4.80
N PRO A 222 11.02 -37.60 5.83
CA PRO A 222 11.57 -37.06 7.06
C PRO A 222 12.77 -36.15 6.80
N LEU A 223 12.86 -35.04 7.54
CA LEU A 223 13.88 -34.00 7.39
C LEU A 223 15.33 -34.51 7.55
N ASP A 224 15.50 -35.66 8.20
CA ASP A 224 16.80 -36.28 8.50
C ASP A 224 17.22 -37.29 7.43
N THR A 225 16.40 -37.49 6.40
CA THR A 225 16.67 -38.46 5.34
C THR A 225 17.79 -37.95 4.42
N PRO A 226 18.79 -38.78 4.10
CA PRO A 226 19.78 -38.46 3.07
C PRO A 226 19.12 -38.25 1.71
N VAL A 227 19.56 -37.20 1.02
CA VAL A 227 19.18 -36.87 -0.36
C VAL A 227 20.43 -36.92 -1.22
N TYR A 228 20.38 -37.78 -2.24
CA TYR A 228 21.43 -38.01 -3.21
C TYR A 228 21.17 -37.17 -4.46
N VAL A 229 22.15 -36.36 -4.85
CA VAL A 229 22.02 -35.42 -5.97
C VAL A 229 22.70 -36.01 -7.19
N VAL A 230 21.96 -36.11 -8.30
CA VAL A 230 22.43 -36.68 -9.56
C VAL A 230 22.27 -35.65 -10.68
N GLN A 231 23.32 -35.48 -11.46
CA GLN A 231 23.33 -34.65 -12.67
C GLN A 231 23.40 -35.54 -13.91
N LEU A 232 22.70 -35.17 -14.97
CA LEU A 232 22.80 -35.85 -16.26
C LEU A 232 23.55 -34.97 -17.26
N GLN A 233 24.76 -35.40 -17.66
CA GLN A 233 25.57 -34.70 -18.65
C GLN A 233 25.78 -35.59 -19.89
N LYS A 234 25.25 -35.18 -21.04
CA LYS A 234 25.40 -35.91 -22.32
C LYS A 234 25.05 -37.40 -22.21
N ALA A 235 23.88 -37.71 -21.64
CA ALA A 235 23.42 -39.06 -21.35
C ALA A 235 24.27 -39.89 -20.36
N THR A 236 25.23 -39.26 -19.66
CA THR A 236 25.96 -39.86 -18.54
C THR A 236 25.43 -39.29 -17.22
N ALA A 237 24.90 -40.15 -16.35
CA ALA A 237 24.48 -39.73 -15.02
C ALA A 237 25.68 -39.73 -14.08
N ILE A 238 25.84 -38.64 -13.34
CA ILE A 238 26.96 -38.36 -12.44
C ILE A 238 26.40 -38.08 -11.06
N TYR A 239 26.82 -38.85 -10.07
CA TYR A 239 26.54 -38.59 -8.67
C TYR A 239 27.34 -37.37 -8.21
N MET A 240 26.64 -36.32 -7.76
CA MET A 240 27.27 -35.09 -7.29
C MET A 240 27.65 -35.16 -5.81
N GLY A 241 26.93 -35.93 -5.00
CA GLY A 241 27.12 -36.04 -3.55
C GLY A 241 25.78 -36.11 -2.80
N SER A 242 25.83 -36.05 -1.47
CA SER A 242 24.66 -36.15 -0.59
C SER A 242 24.53 -34.96 0.37
N LEU A 243 23.29 -34.74 0.83
CA LEU A 243 22.91 -33.76 1.84
C LEU A 243 21.68 -34.28 2.61
N HIS A 244 21.17 -33.55 3.61
CA HIS A 244 19.94 -33.94 4.31
C HIS A 244 18.72 -33.23 3.73
N MET A 245 17.55 -33.87 3.79
CA MET A 245 16.30 -33.29 3.29
C MET A 245 16.02 -31.89 3.86
N ARG A 246 16.31 -31.66 5.16
CA ARG A 246 16.19 -30.35 5.83
C ARG A 246 16.96 -29.20 5.16
N ASP A 247 18.02 -29.51 4.42
CA ASP A 247 18.87 -28.49 3.79
C ASP A 247 18.23 -27.94 2.51
N VAL A 248 17.35 -28.73 1.88
CA VAL A 248 16.75 -28.44 0.56
C VAL A 248 15.22 -28.35 0.55
N TYR A 249 14.55 -28.81 1.63
CA TYR A 249 13.11 -28.75 1.83
C TYR A 249 12.77 -27.79 2.98
N LEU A 250 11.77 -26.93 2.80
CA LEU A 250 11.35 -25.89 3.76
C LEU A 250 12.51 -24.98 4.21
N ASN A 251 13.41 -24.65 3.29
CA ASN A 251 14.60 -23.84 3.53
C ASN A 251 14.69 -22.67 2.53
N GLY A 252 13.61 -21.89 2.46
CA GLY A 252 13.37 -20.91 1.41
C GLY A 252 14.49 -19.87 1.31
N GLY A 253 15.12 -19.79 0.14
CA GLY A 253 16.18 -18.82 -0.15
C GLY A 253 17.55 -19.14 0.45
N ALA A 254 17.74 -20.27 1.13
CA ALA A 254 19.03 -20.68 1.66
C ALA A 254 19.86 -21.45 0.63
N THR A 255 21.16 -21.49 0.83
CA THR A 255 22.09 -22.31 0.05
C THR A 255 22.48 -23.54 0.86
N ALA A 256 22.28 -24.72 0.28
CA ALA A 256 22.69 -26.00 0.85
C ALA A 256 24.11 -26.35 0.41
N VAL A 257 24.80 -27.18 1.20
CA VAL A 257 26.13 -27.69 0.88
C VAL A 257 26.02 -29.18 0.65
N ILE A 258 26.38 -29.63 -0.55
CA ILE A 258 26.53 -31.06 -0.83
C ILE A 258 27.90 -31.52 -0.31
N HIS A 259 27.91 -32.67 0.36
CA HIS A 259 29.11 -33.40 0.70
C HIS A 259 29.46 -34.37 -0.44
N SER A 260 30.65 -34.19 -1.02
CA SER A 260 31.13 -34.98 -2.15
C SER A 260 32.61 -35.27 -2.03
N ASP A 261 32.98 -36.55 -2.08
CA ASP A 261 34.38 -36.97 -2.10
C ASP A 261 35.06 -36.62 -3.43
N GLN A 262 34.28 -36.59 -4.52
CA GLN A 262 34.78 -36.36 -5.87
C GLN A 262 34.87 -34.87 -6.24
N PHE A 263 33.86 -34.09 -5.84
CA PHE A 263 33.73 -32.69 -6.25
C PHE A 263 34.09 -31.68 -5.16
N GLY A 264 34.42 -32.13 -3.95
CA GLY A 264 34.64 -31.25 -2.80
C GLY A 264 33.34 -30.60 -2.33
N HIS A 265 33.38 -29.30 -2.04
CA HIS A 265 32.18 -28.57 -1.63
C HIS A 265 31.41 -28.07 -2.86
N VAL A 266 30.20 -28.61 -3.05
CA VAL A 266 29.25 -28.09 -4.03
C VAL A 266 28.15 -27.32 -3.30
N LEU A 267 28.03 -26.03 -3.62
CA LEU A 267 26.93 -25.21 -3.10
C LEU A 267 25.72 -25.35 -4.02
N LEU A 268 24.55 -25.57 -3.45
CA LEU A 268 23.27 -25.56 -4.12
C LEU A 268 22.42 -24.41 -3.63
N GLY A 269 22.05 -23.51 -4.53
CA GLY A 269 21.11 -22.42 -4.27
C GLY A 269 19.80 -22.59 -5.05
N PRO A 270 18.70 -22.00 -4.57
CA PRO A 270 17.45 -21.95 -5.30
C PRO A 270 17.58 -21.04 -6.53
N VAL A 271 16.79 -21.36 -7.55
CA VAL A 271 16.63 -20.48 -8.73
C VAL A 271 15.40 -19.61 -8.50
N PRO A 272 15.54 -18.28 -8.42
CA PRO A 272 14.41 -17.40 -8.18
C PRO A 272 13.41 -17.47 -9.32
N SER A 273 12.13 -17.66 -8.99
CA SER A 273 11.04 -17.37 -9.93
C SER A 273 10.74 -15.89 -9.90
N VAL A 274 10.72 -15.25 -11.06
CA VAL A 274 10.37 -13.83 -11.19
C VAL A 274 8.98 -13.76 -11.81
N GLU A 275 8.00 -13.43 -10.99
CA GLU A 275 6.64 -13.17 -11.43
C GLU A 275 6.48 -11.68 -11.73
N GLU A 276 6.04 -11.38 -12.93
CA GLU A 276 5.81 -10.03 -13.40
C GLU A 276 4.32 -9.76 -13.48
N TYR A 277 3.88 -8.65 -12.93
CA TYR A 277 2.49 -8.20 -12.93
C TYR A 277 2.38 -6.91 -13.72
N GLN A 278 1.42 -6.87 -14.64
CA GLN A 278 1.13 -5.72 -15.51
C GLN A 278 2.37 -5.19 -16.26
N ALA A 279 2.99 -6.05 -17.05
CA ALA A 279 4.09 -5.69 -17.96
C ALA A 279 5.27 -4.97 -17.26
N GLY A 280 5.56 -5.32 -16.01
CA GLY A 280 6.76 -4.87 -15.30
C GLY A 280 6.51 -3.91 -14.15
N ILE A 281 5.28 -3.41 -14.00
CA ILE A 281 4.93 -2.47 -12.91
C ILE A 281 5.26 -3.07 -11.55
N VAL A 282 4.94 -4.35 -11.34
CA VAL A 282 5.35 -5.09 -10.14
C VAL A 282 6.09 -6.35 -10.57
N GLN A 283 7.26 -6.59 -9.96
CA GLN A 283 8.00 -7.83 -10.08
C GLN A 283 8.19 -8.45 -8.69
N ALA A 284 7.71 -9.67 -8.52
CA ALA A 284 7.94 -10.48 -7.33
C ALA A 284 8.97 -11.55 -7.65
N SER A 285 10.15 -11.44 -7.02
CA SER A 285 11.19 -12.44 -7.10
C SER A 285 11.15 -13.31 -5.86
N THR A 286 10.94 -14.61 -6.06
CA THR A 286 10.84 -15.58 -4.98
C THR A 286 11.79 -16.75 -5.24
N PRO A 287 12.97 -16.79 -4.59
CA PRO A 287 13.72 -18.02 -4.41
C PRO A 287 12.94 -18.98 -3.51
N TRP A 288 12.14 -19.83 -4.15
CA TRP A 288 11.47 -20.97 -3.51
C TRP A 288 12.47 -22.04 -3.09
N ASP A 289 12.04 -22.95 -2.22
CA ASP A 289 12.79 -24.16 -1.89
C ASP A 289 13.27 -24.92 -3.13
N ILE A 290 14.43 -25.58 -3.00
CA ILE A 290 14.96 -26.44 -4.06
C ILE A 290 14.02 -27.63 -4.24
N LEU A 291 13.64 -28.30 -3.14
CA LEU A 291 12.66 -29.38 -3.11
C LEU A 291 11.37 -28.93 -2.44
N CYS A 292 10.27 -29.56 -2.84
CA CYS A 292 8.96 -29.36 -2.24
C CYS A 292 8.37 -30.73 -1.91
N ALA A 293 7.52 -30.80 -0.89
CA ALA A 293 6.67 -31.96 -0.72
C ALA A 293 5.47 -31.84 -1.66
N SER A 294 5.01 -32.97 -2.16
CA SER A 294 3.84 -33.08 -3.02
C SER A 294 2.84 -34.02 -2.41
N ARG A 295 1.55 -33.71 -2.53
CA ARG A 295 0.41 -34.55 -2.16
C ARG A 295 -0.59 -34.62 -3.31
N CYS A 296 -0.99 -35.82 -3.72
CA CYS A 296 -1.94 -36.01 -4.83
C CYS A 296 -2.91 -37.19 -4.64
N TYR A 297 -3.11 -37.66 -3.42
CA TYR A 297 -4.13 -38.68 -3.16
C TYR A 297 -5.52 -38.26 -3.65
N ASP A 298 -5.83 -36.97 -3.55
CA ASP A 298 -7.11 -36.39 -3.94
C ASP A 298 -7.10 -35.80 -5.36
N TYR A 299 -6.08 -36.10 -6.17
CA TYR A 299 -6.01 -35.58 -7.54
C TYR A 299 -7.17 -36.13 -8.38
N ASN A 300 -7.97 -35.23 -8.94
CA ASN A 300 -9.09 -35.56 -9.80
C ASN A 300 -8.73 -35.27 -11.27
N PRO A 301 -8.62 -36.31 -12.13
CA PRO A 301 -8.28 -36.15 -13.55
C PRO A 301 -9.28 -35.30 -14.35
N THR A 302 -10.54 -35.25 -13.91
CA THR A 302 -11.63 -34.52 -14.59
C THR A 302 -11.50 -33.02 -14.35
N THR A 303 -11.26 -32.62 -13.09
CA THR A 303 -11.11 -31.20 -12.73
C THR A 303 -9.67 -30.69 -12.87
N ARG A 304 -8.69 -31.62 -12.89
CA ARG A 304 -7.24 -31.35 -12.91
C ARG A 304 -6.73 -30.62 -11.67
N LEU A 305 -7.43 -30.80 -10.54
CA LEU A 305 -7.10 -30.22 -9.25
C LEU A 305 -6.81 -31.33 -8.23
N GLY A 306 -6.15 -30.98 -7.12
CA GLY A 306 -5.87 -31.91 -6.02
C GLY A 306 -4.45 -32.47 -5.99
N TRP A 307 -3.57 -32.08 -6.93
CA TRP A 307 -2.13 -32.22 -6.76
C TRP A 307 -1.60 -30.93 -6.12
N LEU A 308 -1.27 -31.02 -4.83
CA LEU A 308 -0.81 -29.92 -3.99
C LEU A 308 0.70 -29.98 -3.79
N LEU A 309 1.32 -28.80 -3.64
CA LEU A 309 2.72 -28.65 -3.23
C LEU A 309 2.80 -27.90 -1.91
N GLU A 310 3.76 -28.32 -1.08
CA GLU A 310 4.20 -27.60 0.11
C GLU A 310 5.61 -27.05 -0.13
N LEU A 311 5.76 -25.73 -0.01
CA LEU A 311 7.02 -25.03 -0.26
C LEU A 311 7.06 -23.66 0.44
N GLN A 312 8.27 -23.20 0.72
CA GLN A 312 8.57 -21.90 1.29
C GLN A 312 9.49 -21.09 0.38
N GLY A 313 9.38 -19.77 0.46
CA GLY A 313 10.17 -18.87 -0.36
C GLY A 313 10.32 -17.49 0.28
N ARG A 314 11.45 -16.85 -0.01
CA ARG A 314 11.71 -15.46 0.39
C ARG A 314 11.19 -14.53 -0.70
N VAL A 315 10.19 -13.71 -0.40
CA VAL A 315 9.59 -12.82 -1.39
C VAL A 315 10.29 -11.47 -1.36
N SER A 316 10.88 -11.10 -2.50
CA SER A 316 11.39 -9.76 -2.76
C SER A 316 10.53 -9.09 -3.83
N LEU A 317 10.14 -7.85 -3.59
CA LEU A 317 9.31 -7.08 -4.51
C LEU A 317 10.12 -5.93 -5.11
N ARG A 318 9.95 -5.71 -6.40
CA ARG A 318 10.30 -4.47 -7.07
C ARG A 318 9.02 -3.87 -7.62
N TRP A 319 8.74 -2.63 -7.26
CA TRP A 319 7.62 -1.87 -7.79
C TRP A 319 8.13 -0.66 -8.56
N GLU A 320 7.88 -0.62 -9.86
CA GLU A 320 8.24 0.51 -10.69
C GLU A 320 7.18 1.60 -10.60
N SER A 321 7.59 2.77 -10.15
CA SER A 321 6.68 3.91 -10.00
C SER A 321 7.38 5.23 -10.29
N SER A 322 6.87 5.94 -11.29
CA SER A 322 7.36 7.26 -11.71
C SER A 322 6.50 8.41 -11.16
N PHE A 323 5.37 8.09 -10.50
CA PHE A 323 4.32 9.07 -10.18
C PHE A 323 4.23 9.43 -8.70
N LEU A 324 5.12 8.89 -7.85
CA LEU A 324 5.19 9.28 -6.45
C LEU A 324 5.81 10.65 -6.29
N MET A 325 4.98 11.63 -5.91
CA MET A 325 5.43 13.00 -5.69
C MET A 325 5.59 13.29 -4.20
N LEU A 326 6.59 12.69 -3.55
CA LEU A 326 6.86 12.88 -2.12
C LEU A 326 6.99 14.37 -1.75
N THR A 327 7.73 15.13 -2.54
CA THR A 327 7.89 16.58 -2.33
C THR A 327 6.55 17.33 -2.38
N ASN A 328 5.65 16.95 -3.30
CA ASN A 328 4.35 17.59 -3.42
C ASN A 328 3.41 17.18 -2.28
N ALA A 329 3.48 15.93 -1.80
CA ALA A 329 2.75 15.48 -0.63
C ALA A 329 3.19 16.24 0.64
N ILE A 330 4.50 16.43 0.83
CA ILE A 330 5.06 17.23 1.93
C ILE A 330 4.63 18.71 1.81
N PHE A 331 4.71 19.29 0.60
CA PHE A 331 4.29 20.67 0.39
C PHE A 331 2.78 20.87 0.65
N LEU A 332 1.94 19.93 0.20
CA LEU A 332 0.50 19.93 0.50
C LEU A 332 0.25 19.84 2.01
N TRP A 333 0.97 18.96 2.71
CA TRP A 333 0.88 18.84 4.17
C TRP A 333 1.27 20.15 4.87
N CYS A 334 2.40 20.75 4.50
CA CYS A 334 2.85 22.03 5.05
C CYS A 334 1.82 23.15 4.81
N ALA A 335 1.24 23.22 3.60
CA ALA A 335 0.22 24.21 3.27
C ALA A 335 -1.06 24.01 4.10
N ILE A 336 -1.56 22.77 4.24
CA ILE A 336 -2.75 22.46 5.03
C ILE A 336 -2.49 22.69 6.52
N ALA A 337 -1.34 22.28 7.04
CA ALA A 337 -0.93 22.53 8.42
C ALA A 337 -0.90 24.03 8.71
N TYR A 338 -0.30 24.83 7.82
CA TYR A 338 -0.28 26.29 7.93
C TYR A 338 -1.70 26.89 8.01
N PHE A 339 -2.60 26.49 7.10
CA PHE A 339 -3.99 26.98 7.11
C PHE A 339 -4.79 26.48 8.32
N ALA A 340 -4.55 25.25 8.79
CA ALA A 340 -5.18 24.71 10.00
C ALA A 340 -4.73 25.46 11.26
N ILE A 341 -3.44 25.82 11.36
CA ILE A 341 -2.92 26.65 12.45
C ILE A 341 -3.55 28.05 12.41
N LEU A 342 -3.61 28.68 11.23
CA LEU A 342 -4.30 29.96 11.08
C LEU A 342 -5.79 29.88 11.48
N GLN A 343 -6.47 28.80 11.09
CA GLN A 343 -7.84 28.55 11.51
C GLN A 343 -7.94 28.47 13.04
N TRP A 344 -7.02 27.77 13.69
CA TRP A 344 -7.06 27.56 15.13
C TRP A 344 -6.76 28.82 15.94
N LEU A 345 -5.84 29.67 15.46
CA LEU A 345 -5.44 30.90 16.14
C LEU A 345 -6.42 32.05 15.90
N PHE A 346 -6.86 32.25 14.66
CA PHE A 346 -7.58 33.47 14.26
C PHE A 346 -9.05 33.24 13.91
N ALA A 347 -9.44 32.00 13.60
CA ALA A 347 -10.78 31.67 13.11
C ALA A 347 -11.39 30.44 13.81
N LYS A 348 -11.07 30.22 15.09
CA LYS A 348 -11.47 28.99 15.82
C LYS A 348 -12.98 28.78 15.85
N GLN A 349 -13.73 29.87 15.92
CA GLN A 349 -15.20 29.88 15.98
C GLN A 349 -15.85 30.09 14.59
N SER A 350 -15.05 30.32 13.53
CA SER A 350 -15.55 30.52 12.17
C SER A 350 -16.23 29.26 11.66
N GLN A 351 -17.39 29.44 11.01
CA GLN A 351 -18.05 28.37 10.29
C GLN A 351 -17.33 28.07 8.98
N ILE A 352 -16.59 29.02 8.42
CA ILE A 352 -15.88 28.86 7.14
C ILE A 352 -14.49 28.25 7.38
N SER A 353 -14.12 27.28 6.55
CA SER A 353 -12.80 26.65 6.56
C SER A 353 -11.81 27.41 5.67
N LEU A 354 -10.70 27.87 6.26
CA LEU A 354 -9.58 28.46 5.52
C LEU A 354 -8.98 27.47 4.50
N VAL A 355 -8.88 26.19 4.85
CA VAL A 355 -8.26 25.17 3.99
C VAL A 355 -9.01 25.06 2.66
N ALA A 356 -10.33 24.89 2.71
CA ALA A 356 -11.16 24.76 1.51
C ALA A 356 -11.09 25.99 0.60
N VAL A 357 -11.21 27.19 1.19
CA VAL A 357 -11.21 28.45 0.42
C VAL A 357 -9.83 28.76 -0.15
N CYS A 358 -8.75 28.63 0.63
CA CYS A 358 -7.41 28.93 0.15
C CYS A 358 -6.91 27.92 -0.89
N LEU A 359 -7.18 26.62 -0.71
CA LEU A 359 -6.81 25.61 -1.71
C LEU A 359 -7.61 25.72 -3.01
N SER A 360 -8.86 26.19 -2.97
CA SER A 360 -9.66 26.41 -4.20
C SER A 360 -9.05 27.43 -5.16
N LYS A 361 -8.17 28.30 -4.65
CA LYS A 361 -7.46 29.33 -5.41
C LYS A 361 -6.07 28.88 -5.89
N ASN A 362 -5.65 27.65 -5.55
CA ASN A 362 -4.31 27.16 -5.81
C ASN A 362 -4.33 26.02 -6.83
N ILE A 363 -3.40 26.06 -7.81
CA ILE A 363 -3.23 25.04 -8.84
C ILE A 363 -2.66 23.73 -8.23
N LEU A 364 -1.91 23.82 -7.13
CA LEU A 364 -1.26 22.67 -6.48
C LEU A 364 -2.23 21.48 -6.28
N GLY A 365 -3.44 21.75 -5.79
CA GLY A 365 -4.40 20.69 -5.49
C GLY A 365 -4.88 19.96 -6.74
N ILE A 366 -5.11 20.70 -7.85
CA ILE A 366 -5.50 20.12 -9.14
C ILE A 366 -4.35 19.29 -9.71
N SER A 367 -3.11 19.78 -9.65
CA SER A 367 -1.94 19.05 -10.13
C SER A 367 -1.72 17.73 -9.38
N ILE A 368 -1.84 17.74 -8.05
CA ILE A 368 -1.71 16.53 -7.23
C ILE A 368 -2.81 15.52 -7.57
N LEU A 369 -4.06 15.97 -7.69
CA LEU A 369 -5.18 15.11 -8.05
C LEU A 369 -5.01 14.48 -9.45
N PHE A 370 -4.55 15.27 -10.44
CA PHE A 370 -4.27 14.77 -11.78
C PHE A 370 -3.19 13.68 -11.78
N VAL A 371 -2.06 13.93 -11.11
CA VAL A 371 -0.97 12.94 -11.04
C VAL A 371 -1.41 11.69 -10.26
N THR A 372 -2.23 11.85 -9.22
CA THR A 372 -2.76 10.73 -8.44
C THR A 372 -3.62 9.81 -9.31
N PHE A 373 -4.53 10.36 -10.11
CA PHE A 373 -5.36 9.56 -11.00
C PHE A 373 -4.60 9.00 -12.20
N TRP A 374 -3.65 9.76 -12.75
CA TRP A 374 -2.80 9.28 -13.83
C TRP A 374 -1.91 8.10 -13.41
N GLY A 375 -1.34 8.18 -12.20
CA GLY A 375 -0.52 7.11 -11.61
C GLY A 375 -1.32 5.98 -10.97
N ASN A 376 -2.65 6.01 -11.02
CA ASN A 376 -3.50 5.07 -10.28
C ASN A 376 -3.33 3.63 -10.76
N THR A 377 -3.02 3.41 -12.03
CA THR A 377 -2.69 2.08 -12.60
C THR A 377 -1.56 1.39 -11.80
N ASN A 378 -0.52 2.14 -11.42
CA ASN A 378 0.61 1.60 -10.67
C ASN A 378 0.23 1.25 -9.24
N LEU A 379 -0.60 2.08 -8.60
CA LEU A 379 -1.09 1.84 -7.24
C LEU A 379 -2.08 0.67 -7.20
N GLN A 380 -3.02 0.59 -8.14
CA GLN A 380 -3.97 -0.52 -8.25
C GLN A 380 -3.26 -1.85 -8.50
N THR A 381 -2.21 -1.86 -9.33
CA THR A 381 -1.41 -3.07 -9.56
C THR A 381 -0.77 -3.55 -8.27
N LEU A 382 -0.14 -2.64 -7.52
CA LEU A 382 0.50 -2.94 -6.24
C LEU A 382 -0.52 -3.43 -5.19
N THR A 383 -1.64 -2.75 -5.03
CA THR A 383 -2.71 -3.14 -4.09
C THR A 383 -3.31 -4.49 -4.46
N THR A 384 -3.56 -4.73 -5.75
CA THR A 384 -4.08 -6.01 -6.23
C THR A 384 -3.11 -7.16 -5.95
N TYR A 385 -1.80 -6.93 -6.18
CA TYR A 385 -0.77 -7.91 -5.85
C TYR A 385 -0.82 -8.29 -4.36
N PHE A 386 -0.86 -7.31 -3.45
CA PHE A 386 -0.92 -7.57 -2.01
C PHE A 386 -2.24 -8.18 -1.54
N ALA A 387 -3.37 -7.88 -2.21
CA ALA A 387 -4.66 -8.47 -1.89
C ALA A 387 -4.74 -9.96 -2.28
N GLN A 388 -4.08 -10.33 -3.37
CA GLN A 388 -4.09 -11.69 -3.90
C GLN A 388 -2.96 -12.56 -3.32
N ASN A 389 -1.85 -11.95 -2.91
CA ASN A 389 -0.69 -12.65 -2.33
C ASN A 389 -0.52 -12.27 -0.85
N ASP A 390 -0.89 -13.18 0.05
CA ASP A 390 -0.79 -12.96 1.50
C ASP A 390 0.65 -13.15 1.99
N VAL A 391 1.49 -12.12 1.81
CA VAL A 391 2.85 -12.11 2.37
C VAL A 391 2.77 -11.82 3.86
N ARG A 392 3.17 -12.78 4.69
CA ARG A 392 3.15 -12.66 6.16
C ARG A 392 4.21 -11.68 6.66
N SER A 393 3.89 -10.39 6.62
CA SER A 393 4.74 -9.31 7.12
C SER A 393 3.92 -8.11 7.54
N THR A 394 4.31 -7.47 8.65
CA THR A 394 3.69 -6.23 9.13
C THR A 394 3.85 -5.11 8.10
N GLN A 395 4.98 -5.07 7.39
CA GLN A 395 5.25 -4.10 6.33
C GLN A 395 4.32 -4.31 5.13
N ALA A 396 4.10 -5.56 4.70
CA ALA A 396 3.19 -5.87 3.60
C ALA A 396 1.75 -5.45 3.90
N ARG A 397 1.26 -5.66 5.14
CA ARG A 397 -0.09 -5.23 5.57
C ARG A 397 -0.27 -3.72 5.53
N ILE A 398 0.74 -2.94 5.94
CA ILE A 398 0.69 -1.48 5.87
C ILE A 398 0.69 -1.03 4.41
N LEU A 399 1.58 -1.60 3.58
CA LEU A 399 1.72 -1.24 2.17
C LEU A 399 0.45 -1.54 1.35
N HIS A 400 -0.25 -2.63 1.67
CA HIS A 400 -1.53 -2.98 1.06
C HIS A 400 -2.56 -1.84 1.15
N LEU A 401 -2.61 -1.13 2.29
CA LEU A 401 -3.56 -0.04 2.52
C LEU A 401 -3.05 1.33 2.09
N CYS A 402 -1.74 1.49 1.90
CA CYS A 402 -1.14 2.80 1.63
C CYS A 402 -1.59 3.40 0.30
N GLY A 403 -1.70 2.60 -0.77
CA GLY A 403 -2.21 3.08 -2.07
C GLY A 403 -3.65 3.61 -1.98
N PRO A 404 -4.62 2.78 -1.55
CA PRO A 404 -6.01 3.19 -1.41
C PRO A 404 -6.20 4.37 -0.46
N ALA A 405 -5.52 4.36 0.69
CA ALA A 405 -5.59 5.44 1.67
C ALA A 405 -5.05 6.77 1.13
N GLN A 406 -3.96 6.73 0.34
CA GLN A 406 -3.39 7.91 -0.29
C GLN A 406 -4.36 8.52 -1.30
N VAL A 407 -4.91 7.73 -2.23
CA VAL A 407 -5.84 8.20 -3.26
C VAL A 407 -7.11 8.76 -2.61
N ALA A 408 -7.72 8.01 -1.69
CA ALA A 408 -8.93 8.44 -0.99
C ALA A 408 -8.71 9.73 -0.20
N SER A 409 -7.56 9.89 0.47
CA SER A 409 -7.25 11.08 1.26
C SER A 409 -7.06 12.31 0.39
N ILE A 410 -6.38 12.19 -0.76
CA ILE A 410 -6.23 13.29 -1.73
C ILE A 410 -7.61 13.72 -2.24
N VAL A 411 -8.47 12.77 -2.61
CA VAL A 411 -9.84 13.06 -3.04
C VAL A 411 -10.66 13.73 -1.93
N GLY A 412 -10.59 13.24 -0.69
CA GLY A 412 -11.29 13.82 0.45
C GLY A 412 -10.88 15.26 0.75
N ILE A 413 -9.57 15.56 0.71
CA ILE A 413 -9.01 16.92 0.84
C ILE A 413 -9.54 17.82 -0.27
N MET A 414 -9.50 17.34 -1.51
CA MET A 414 -9.83 18.14 -2.70
C MET A 414 -11.32 18.35 -2.92
N THR A 415 -12.19 17.53 -2.33
CA THR A 415 -13.65 17.64 -2.45
C THR A 415 -14.16 19.02 -2.04
N GLY A 416 -13.75 19.53 -0.87
CA GLY A 416 -14.14 20.87 -0.40
C GLY A 416 -13.70 22.01 -1.33
N PRO A 417 -12.40 22.09 -1.68
CA PRO A 417 -11.88 23.05 -2.67
C PRO A 417 -12.59 23.01 -4.03
N PHE A 418 -12.91 21.84 -4.57
CA PHE A 418 -13.62 21.72 -5.86
C PHE A 418 -15.05 22.24 -5.76
N ILE A 419 -15.77 21.89 -4.70
CA ILE A 419 -17.11 22.45 -4.47
C ILE A 419 -17.02 23.98 -4.33
N GLN A 420 -16.05 24.49 -3.59
CA GLN A 420 -15.83 25.94 -3.44
C GLN A 420 -15.50 26.62 -4.78
N LEU A 421 -14.79 25.94 -5.69
CA LEU A 421 -14.53 26.42 -7.04
C LEU A 421 -15.83 26.53 -7.85
N CYS A 422 -16.76 25.58 -7.73
CA CYS A 422 -18.07 25.64 -8.41
C CYS A 422 -18.94 26.84 -8.00
N PHE A 423 -18.74 27.39 -6.80
CA PHE A 423 -19.49 28.55 -6.30
C PHE A 423 -18.73 29.87 -6.40
N THR A 424 -17.46 29.87 -6.84
CA THR A 424 -16.65 31.09 -7.00
C THR A 424 -17.34 32.06 -7.98
N PRO A 425 -17.48 33.36 -7.66
CA PRO A 425 -16.80 34.12 -6.60
C PRO A 425 -17.42 34.07 -5.19
N ARG A 426 -18.51 33.32 -4.97
CA ARG A 426 -19.18 33.19 -3.67
C ARG A 426 -18.49 32.21 -2.73
N VAL A 427 -18.62 32.44 -1.43
CA VAL A 427 -18.14 31.54 -0.36
C VAL A 427 -19.20 30.53 0.02
N VAL A 428 -18.84 29.25 0.07
CA VAL A 428 -19.71 28.20 0.59
C VAL A 428 -19.72 28.27 2.13
N THR A 429 -20.86 28.62 2.70
CA THR A 429 -21.02 28.76 4.16
C THR A 429 -21.52 27.49 4.83
N GLN A 430 -22.08 26.53 4.08
CA GLN A 430 -22.53 25.24 4.59
C GLN A 430 -21.36 24.26 4.80
N THR A 431 -20.38 24.63 5.62
CA THR A 431 -19.16 23.84 5.82
C THR A 431 -19.40 22.46 6.38
N TRP A 432 -20.50 22.24 7.11
CA TRP A 432 -20.88 20.90 7.56
C TRP A 432 -21.20 19.96 6.38
N LEU A 433 -21.81 20.46 5.30
CA LEU A 433 -22.03 19.70 4.06
C LEU A 433 -20.69 19.40 3.37
N LEU A 434 -19.77 20.38 3.35
CA LEU A 434 -18.42 20.15 2.82
C LEU A 434 -17.69 19.04 3.59
N THR A 435 -17.74 19.06 4.92
CA THR A 435 -17.18 17.99 5.77
C THR A 435 -17.83 16.64 5.48
N LEU A 436 -19.16 16.58 5.40
CA LEU A 436 -19.90 15.35 5.11
C LEU A 436 -19.53 14.76 3.75
N PHE A 437 -19.52 15.58 2.69
CA PHE A 437 -19.18 15.13 1.34
C PHE A 437 -17.69 14.78 1.20
N SER A 438 -16.78 15.49 1.87
CA SER A 438 -15.37 15.10 1.93
C SER A 438 -15.17 13.72 2.56
N LEU A 439 -15.88 13.43 3.68
CA LEU A 439 -15.86 12.11 4.32
C LEU A 439 -16.50 11.03 3.43
N LEU A 440 -17.65 11.32 2.82
CA LEU A 440 -18.33 10.39 1.93
C LEU A 440 -17.45 10.04 0.72
N ASN A 441 -16.83 11.04 0.10
CA ASN A 441 -15.96 10.82 -1.05
C ASN A 441 -14.72 10.00 -0.66
N PHE A 442 -14.10 10.31 0.49
CA PHE A 442 -13.03 9.49 1.06
C PHE A 442 -13.46 8.02 1.22
N CYS A 443 -14.60 7.77 1.89
CA CYS A 443 -15.07 6.41 2.15
C CYS A 443 -15.39 5.63 0.87
N VAL A 444 -16.04 6.27 -0.11
CA VAL A 444 -16.39 5.63 -1.38
C VAL A 444 -15.14 5.23 -2.14
N ILE A 445 -14.18 6.15 -2.32
CA ILE A 445 -12.94 5.85 -3.04
C ILE A 445 -12.10 4.82 -2.30
N PHE A 446 -12.00 4.90 -0.98
CA PHE A 446 -11.28 3.90 -0.19
C PHE A 446 -11.90 2.50 -0.35
N ALA A 447 -13.22 2.38 -0.29
CA ALA A 447 -13.90 1.09 -0.46
C ALA A 447 -13.73 0.52 -1.88
N LEU A 448 -13.73 1.38 -2.91
CA LEU A 448 -13.48 0.95 -4.28
C LEU A 448 -12.05 0.44 -4.46
N GLU A 449 -11.05 1.24 -4.06
CA GLU A 449 -9.63 0.95 -4.26
C GLU A 449 -9.12 -0.20 -3.37
N ALA A 450 -9.59 -0.30 -2.12
CA ALA A 450 -9.13 -1.32 -1.17
C ALA A 450 -9.93 -2.63 -1.21
N LEU A 451 -11.25 -2.57 -1.47
CA LEU A 451 -12.16 -3.71 -1.27
C LEU A 451 -12.84 -4.20 -2.55
N THR A 452 -12.93 -3.38 -3.59
CA THR A 452 -13.68 -3.74 -4.80
C THR A 452 -12.74 -4.10 -5.94
N PHE A 453 -11.86 -3.17 -6.34
CA PHE A 453 -10.99 -3.36 -7.50
C PHE A 453 -9.98 -4.50 -7.37
N PRO A 454 -9.33 -4.73 -6.21
CA PRO A 454 -8.39 -5.84 -6.06
C PRO A 454 -9.05 -7.21 -6.31
N TYR A 455 -10.28 -7.38 -5.84
CA TYR A 455 -11.02 -8.66 -5.93
C TYR A 455 -11.79 -8.83 -7.24
N MET A 456 -12.02 -7.75 -8.00
CA MET A 456 -12.55 -7.84 -9.37
C MET A 456 -11.49 -8.34 -10.37
N ASN A 457 -10.20 -8.17 -10.05
CA ASN A 457 -9.12 -8.57 -10.94
C ASN A 457 -8.89 -10.08 -10.91
N LYS A 458 -8.77 -10.67 -12.11
CA LYS A 458 -8.30 -12.04 -12.32
C LYS A 458 -6.91 -12.03 -12.94
N ASN A 459 -6.09 -12.98 -12.51
CA ASN A 459 -4.74 -13.23 -13.05
C ASN A 459 -4.87 -14.00 -14.35
N VAL A 460 -4.44 -13.40 -15.46
CA VAL A 460 -4.37 -14.08 -16.75
C VAL A 460 -2.94 -14.03 -17.28
N PRO A 461 -2.46 -15.07 -17.97
CA PRO A 461 -1.17 -15.03 -18.63
C PRO A 461 -1.11 -13.87 -19.64
N GLY A 462 -0.03 -13.10 -19.61
CA GLY A 462 0.22 -11.98 -20.52
C GLY A 462 1.66 -11.97 -21.03
N PRO A 463 1.98 -11.07 -21.97
CA PRO A 463 3.35 -10.88 -22.41
C PRO A 463 4.21 -10.32 -21.27
N CYS A 464 5.48 -10.72 -21.24
CA CYS A 464 6.49 -10.19 -20.32
C CYS A 464 7.05 -8.87 -20.85
N GLY A 465 7.21 -7.88 -19.97
CA GLY A 465 7.98 -6.66 -20.21
C GLY A 465 9.48 -6.89 -20.08
N TYR A 466 9.91 -7.83 -19.25
CA TYR A 466 11.33 -8.18 -19.07
C TYR A 466 11.66 -9.60 -19.50
N SER A 467 12.84 -9.78 -20.10
CA SER A 467 13.34 -11.10 -20.53
C SER A 467 13.76 -12.00 -19.37
N SER A 468 13.97 -11.44 -18.17
CA SER A 468 14.33 -12.18 -16.96
C SER A 468 13.11 -12.76 -16.23
N SER A 469 11.89 -12.41 -16.65
CA SER A 469 10.65 -12.84 -16.00
C SER A 469 10.33 -14.29 -16.34
N THR A 470 9.93 -15.07 -15.33
CA THR A 470 9.55 -16.48 -15.50
C THR A 470 8.06 -16.64 -15.76
N ASN A 471 7.23 -15.87 -15.06
CA ASN A 471 5.78 -15.86 -15.22
C ASN A 471 5.31 -14.43 -15.42
N CYS A 472 4.38 -14.20 -16.35
CA CYS A 472 3.91 -12.86 -16.68
C CYS A 472 2.38 -12.83 -16.61
N ILE A 473 1.90 -12.00 -15.70
CA ILE A 473 0.52 -11.95 -15.23
C ILE A 473 -0.03 -10.58 -15.57
N HIS A 474 -1.13 -10.58 -16.32
CA HIS A 474 -1.90 -9.39 -16.59
C HIS A 474 -3.14 -9.38 -15.71
N LEU A 475 -3.49 -8.21 -15.16
CA LEU A 475 -4.68 -8.04 -14.31
C LEU A 475 -5.82 -7.50 -15.18
N THR A 476 -6.90 -8.26 -15.24
CA THR A 476 -7.97 -8.07 -16.25
C THR A 476 -8.81 -6.80 -16.09
N ALA A 477 -9.00 -6.29 -14.88
CA ALA A 477 -9.91 -5.15 -14.62
C ALA A 477 -9.19 -3.79 -14.59
N ILE A 478 -7.87 -3.75 -14.33
CA ILE A 478 -7.10 -2.50 -14.21
C ILE A 478 -7.27 -1.53 -15.41
N PRO A 479 -7.27 -1.97 -16.68
CA PRO A 479 -7.47 -1.07 -17.82
C PRO A 479 -8.78 -0.28 -17.80
N VAL A 480 -9.77 -0.74 -17.02
CA VAL A 480 -11.08 -0.08 -16.87
C VAL A 480 -11.21 0.60 -15.50
N THR A 481 -10.65 0.01 -14.44
CA THR A 481 -10.83 0.52 -13.07
C THR A 481 -9.96 1.74 -12.74
N TYR A 482 -8.86 1.97 -13.46
CA TYR A 482 -7.89 3.01 -13.09
C TYR A 482 -8.49 4.43 -13.10
N TYR A 483 -9.43 4.72 -14.00
CA TYR A 483 -10.11 6.03 -14.09
C TYR A 483 -11.45 6.07 -13.34
N LEU A 484 -12.00 4.91 -12.94
CA LEU A 484 -13.34 4.83 -12.37
C LEU A 484 -13.43 5.58 -11.02
N SER A 485 -12.36 5.56 -10.22
CA SER A 485 -12.27 6.38 -9.00
C SER A 485 -12.40 7.86 -9.27
N ALA A 486 -11.83 8.37 -10.37
CA ALA A 486 -11.97 9.78 -10.74
C ALA A 486 -13.42 10.11 -11.14
N VAL A 487 -14.08 9.22 -11.90
CA VAL A 487 -15.48 9.38 -12.30
C VAL A 487 -16.41 9.39 -11.08
N MET A 488 -16.23 8.45 -10.16
CA MET A 488 -17.03 8.38 -8.92
C MET A 488 -16.78 9.59 -8.02
N ALA A 489 -15.53 10.03 -7.88
CA ALA A 489 -15.19 11.22 -7.11
C ALA A 489 -15.84 12.49 -7.70
N ALA A 490 -15.82 12.64 -9.03
CA ALA A 490 -16.47 13.75 -9.72
C ALA A 490 -18.00 13.72 -9.54
N ALA A 491 -18.62 12.54 -9.62
CA ALA A 491 -20.05 12.39 -9.38
C ALA A 491 -20.45 12.86 -7.97
N VAL A 492 -19.68 12.51 -6.94
CA VAL A 492 -19.91 12.97 -5.56
C VAL A 492 -19.82 14.50 -5.47
N VAL A 493 -18.83 15.13 -6.12
CA VAL A 493 -18.70 16.59 -6.15
C VAL A 493 -19.90 17.26 -6.85
N VAL A 494 -20.38 16.71 -7.96
CA VAL A 494 -21.56 17.24 -8.67
C VAL A 494 -22.80 17.16 -7.79
N VAL A 495 -23.04 16.00 -7.15
CA VAL A 495 -24.16 15.83 -6.22
C VAL A 495 -24.04 16.79 -5.03
N ALA A 496 -22.83 16.99 -4.50
CA ALA A 496 -22.58 17.94 -3.43
C ALA A 496 -22.88 19.40 -3.85
N ALA A 497 -22.46 19.80 -5.04
CA ALA A 497 -22.75 21.13 -5.57
C ALA A 497 -24.27 21.34 -5.75
N VAL A 498 -24.98 20.37 -6.32
CA VAL A 498 -26.44 20.44 -6.50
C VAL A 498 -27.15 20.52 -5.14
N THR A 499 -26.75 19.69 -4.17
CA THR A 499 -27.37 19.69 -2.83
C THR A 499 -27.12 21.00 -2.08
N ILE A 500 -25.92 21.58 -2.15
CA ILE A 500 -25.62 22.89 -1.57
C ILE A 500 -26.45 23.99 -2.24
N HIS A 501 -26.60 23.95 -3.56
CA HIS A 501 -27.41 24.92 -4.30
C HIS A 501 -28.90 24.85 -3.94
N LEU A 502 -29.45 23.64 -3.84
CA LEU A 502 -30.84 23.42 -3.39
C LEU A 502 -31.03 23.85 -1.93
N HIS A 503 -30.10 23.46 -1.05
CA HIS A 503 -30.12 23.83 0.36
C HIS A 503 -30.03 25.35 0.55
N ALA A 504 -29.21 26.04 -0.25
CA ALA A 504 -29.09 27.50 -0.24
C ALA A 504 -30.38 28.20 -0.72
N ARG A 505 -31.11 27.61 -1.67
CA ARG A 505 -32.36 28.17 -2.22
C ARG A 505 -33.57 27.93 -1.33
N TRP A 506 -33.70 26.74 -0.75
CA TRP A 506 -34.94 26.32 -0.10
C TRP A 506 -35.02 26.67 1.39
N LEU A 507 -33.89 26.91 2.05
CA LEU A 507 -33.90 27.26 3.46
C LEU A 507 -33.92 28.77 3.65
N PRO A 508 -34.91 29.31 4.38
CA PRO A 508 -34.95 30.74 4.69
C PRO A 508 -33.77 31.15 5.57
N GLU A 509 -33.36 32.41 5.44
CA GLU A 509 -32.31 32.99 6.27
C GLU A 509 -32.78 33.14 7.71
N SER A 510 -31.89 32.85 8.66
CA SER A 510 -32.20 32.99 10.09
C SER A 510 -32.26 34.45 10.52
N VAL A 511 -31.48 35.33 9.88
CA VAL A 511 -31.36 36.76 10.19
C VAL A 511 -31.03 37.51 8.90
N VAL A 512 -31.81 38.55 8.59
CA VAL A 512 -31.54 39.48 7.47
C VAL A 512 -30.55 40.53 7.94
N VAL A 513 -29.46 40.72 7.20
CA VAL A 513 -28.42 41.71 7.50
C VAL A 513 -28.79 43.03 6.83
N PRO A 514 -28.81 44.17 7.55
CA PRO A 514 -29.09 45.46 6.94
C PRO A 514 -27.93 45.89 6.01
N PRO A 515 -28.22 46.57 4.89
CA PRO A 515 -27.19 46.98 3.92
C PRO A 515 -26.19 48.00 4.49
N THR A 516 -26.55 48.67 5.60
CA THR A 516 -25.68 49.60 6.34
C THR A 516 -24.65 48.90 7.24
N HIS A 517 -24.62 47.56 7.26
CA HIS A 517 -23.66 46.84 8.07
C HIS A 517 -22.23 47.03 7.53
N SER A 518 -21.29 47.41 8.40
CA SER A 518 -19.91 47.79 8.05
C SER A 518 -19.16 46.80 7.13
N MET A 519 -19.44 45.50 7.27
CA MET A 519 -18.85 44.46 6.42
C MET A 519 -19.39 44.47 4.98
N LEU A 520 -20.70 44.68 4.79
CA LEU A 520 -21.32 44.79 3.47
C LEU A 520 -20.86 46.08 2.79
N GLU A 521 -20.79 47.17 3.56
CA GLU A 521 -20.24 48.44 3.10
C GLU A 521 -18.76 48.33 2.72
N TYR A 522 -17.93 47.61 3.50
CA TYR A 522 -16.52 47.35 3.16
C TYR A 522 -16.37 46.53 1.87
N LEU A 523 -17.24 45.54 1.65
CA LEU A 523 -17.26 44.73 0.43
C LEU A 523 -17.97 45.42 -0.75
N SER A 524 -18.62 46.57 -0.52
CA SER A 524 -19.44 47.31 -1.48
C SER A 524 -20.57 46.47 -2.09
N ILE A 525 -21.26 45.69 -1.26
CA ILE A 525 -22.39 44.82 -1.65
C ILE A 525 -23.65 45.19 -0.86
N GLN A 526 -24.83 44.94 -1.44
CA GLN A 526 -26.12 45.24 -0.80
C GLN A 526 -26.66 44.03 -0.03
N ASP A 527 -26.50 42.82 -0.57
CA ASP A 527 -26.94 41.58 0.04
C ASP A 527 -25.78 40.61 0.31
N LEU A 528 -25.84 39.91 1.44
CA LEU A 528 -24.84 38.89 1.79
C LEU A 528 -24.85 37.71 0.80
N ARG A 529 -25.99 37.44 0.15
CA ARG A 529 -26.16 36.39 -0.87
C ARG A 529 -25.35 36.61 -2.14
N ASP A 530 -24.96 37.85 -2.42
CA ASP A 530 -24.08 38.15 -3.56
C ASP A 530 -22.68 37.59 -3.33
N PHE A 531 -22.30 37.37 -2.08
CA PHE A 531 -20.97 36.98 -1.68
C PHE A 531 -20.89 35.62 -0.96
N ALA A 532 -21.96 35.17 -0.31
CA ALA A 532 -22.04 33.90 0.41
C ALA A 532 -23.22 33.06 -0.10
N THR A 533 -23.10 31.74 -0.11
CA THR A 533 -24.20 30.84 -0.52
C THR A 533 -25.39 30.90 0.43
N SER A 534 -25.17 31.20 1.72
CA SER A 534 -26.23 31.46 2.71
C SER A 534 -25.69 32.26 3.89
N GLY A 535 -26.52 33.13 4.48
CA GLY A 535 -26.21 33.78 5.76
C GLY A 535 -26.34 32.87 6.99
N ARG A 536 -26.90 31.66 6.83
CA ARG A 536 -27.19 30.75 7.95
C ARG A 536 -25.90 30.22 8.59
N GLY A 537 -25.79 30.36 9.91
CA GLY A 537 -24.60 29.97 10.68
C GLY A 537 -23.45 30.99 10.65
N CYS A 538 -23.38 31.82 9.60
CA CYS A 538 -22.40 32.91 9.51
C CYS A 538 -22.92 34.24 10.08
N VAL A 539 -24.22 34.37 10.33
CA VAL A 539 -24.83 35.55 10.95
C VAL A 539 -25.44 35.13 12.28
N SER A 540 -25.07 35.82 13.35
CA SER A 540 -25.59 35.61 14.70
C SER A 540 -26.05 36.92 15.33
N ARG A 541 -27.05 36.85 16.21
CA ARG A 541 -27.52 38.01 16.96
C ARG A 541 -26.91 38.00 18.35
N THR A 542 -26.27 39.09 18.74
CA THR A 542 -25.74 39.30 20.10
C THR A 542 -26.90 39.47 21.08
N HIS A 543 -26.66 39.26 22.37
CA HIS A 543 -27.67 39.49 23.42
C HIS A 543 -28.20 40.92 23.44
N ASP A 544 -27.40 41.89 22.99
CA ASP A 544 -27.78 43.31 22.87
C ASP A 544 -28.58 43.62 21.59
N GLY A 545 -28.89 42.60 20.77
CA GLY A 545 -29.66 42.74 19.53
C GLY A 545 -28.85 43.03 18.27
N ASP A 546 -27.55 43.33 18.41
CA ASP A 546 -26.61 43.59 17.32
C ASP A 546 -26.36 42.35 16.46
N ILE A 547 -26.15 42.57 15.16
CA ILE A 547 -25.89 41.50 14.19
C ILE A 547 -24.37 41.35 14.04
N VAL A 548 -23.85 40.15 14.32
CA VAL A 548 -22.43 39.82 14.14
C VAL A 548 -22.29 38.83 13.00
N ILE A 549 -21.46 39.21 12.02
CA ILE A 549 -21.13 38.38 10.86
C ILE A 549 -19.78 37.68 11.09
N ASP A 550 -19.71 36.41 10.69
CA ASP A 550 -18.49 35.62 10.68
C ASP A 550 -17.43 36.27 9.79
N HIS A 551 -16.31 36.65 10.40
CA HIS A 551 -15.21 37.30 9.71
C HIS A 551 -14.49 36.35 8.75
N GLY A 552 -14.72 35.03 8.86
CA GLY A 552 -14.27 34.02 7.92
C GLY A 552 -14.74 34.26 6.47
N ILE A 553 -15.82 35.02 6.26
CA ILE A 553 -16.29 35.40 4.92
C ILE A 553 -15.21 36.20 4.17
N LEU A 554 -14.40 37.01 4.89
CA LEU A 554 -13.36 37.85 4.30
C LEU A 554 -12.17 37.06 3.74
N VAL A 555 -12.05 35.77 4.07
CA VAL A 555 -11.01 34.86 3.56
C VAL A 555 -11.07 34.77 2.03
N MET A 556 -12.25 34.93 1.43
CA MET A 556 -12.40 34.96 -0.02
C MET A 556 -11.74 36.18 -0.67
N LYS A 557 -11.57 37.29 0.05
CA LYS A 557 -10.76 38.44 -0.35
C LYS A 557 -9.33 38.39 0.20
N ASN A 558 -8.88 37.23 0.68
CA ASN A 558 -7.58 37.03 1.31
C ASN A 558 -7.36 37.91 2.54
N MET A 559 -8.42 38.24 3.29
CA MET A 559 -8.37 39.03 4.51
C MET A 559 -8.72 38.15 5.72
N LEU A 560 -8.05 38.37 6.85
CA LEU A 560 -8.21 37.62 8.08
C LEU A 560 -8.23 38.59 9.27
N ARG A 561 -9.17 38.39 10.20
CA ARG A 561 -9.19 39.11 11.47
C ARG A 561 -8.10 38.54 12.37
N VAL A 562 -7.11 39.34 12.72
CA VAL A 562 -5.97 38.89 13.55
C VAL A 562 -6.21 39.23 15.01
N THR A 563 -6.85 40.37 15.27
CA THR A 563 -7.16 40.88 16.61
C THR A 563 -8.57 41.45 16.63
N ASN A 564 -9.07 41.78 17.82
CA ASN A 564 -10.35 42.50 17.92
C ASN A 564 -10.37 43.86 17.20
N THR A 565 -9.20 44.47 16.96
CA THR A 565 -9.01 45.81 16.39
C THR A 565 -8.39 45.83 14.99
N TYR A 566 -7.88 44.71 14.47
CA TYR A 566 -7.13 44.69 13.21
C TYR A 566 -7.51 43.53 12.28
N LEU A 567 -7.72 43.88 11.01
CA LEU A 567 -7.83 43.00 9.85
C LEU A 567 -6.58 43.09 8.99
N THR A 568 -6.04 41.96 8.53
CA THR A 568 -4.84 41.94 7.68
C THR A 568 -4.99 40.97 6.53
N ARG A 569 -4.14 41.08 5.51
CA ARG A 569 -4.09 40.06 4.44
C ARG A 569 -3.54 38.74 4.99
N ILE A 570 -4.08 37.60 4.53
CA ILE A 570 -3.62 36.26 4.93
C ILE A 570 -2.11 36.09 4.71
N GLY A 571 -1.58 36.66 3.62
CA GLY A 571 -0.14 36.64 3.34
C GLY A 571 0.73 37.37 4.37
N ASN A 572 0.16 38.25 5.20
CA ASN A 572 0.86 38.92 6.30
C ASN A 572 0.75 38.13 7.62
N ALA A 573 -0.20 37.20 7.73
CA ALA A 573 -0.42 36.41 8.94
C ALA A 573 0.76 35.45 9.25
N GLN A 574 1.57 35.08 8.24
CA GLN A 574 2.80 34.29 8.43
C GLN A 574 3.82 34.98 9.35
N TYR A 575 3.91 36.32 9.30
CA TYR A 575 4.81 37.06 10.17
C TYR A 575 4.29 37.05 11.62
N GLY A 576 2.96 36.99 11.80
CA GLY A 576 2.31 36.88 13.11
C GLY A 576 2.66 35.57 13.79
N LEU A 577 2.58 34.47 13.01
CA LEU A 577 2.97 33.14 13.45
C LEU A 577 4.47 33.04 13.83
N LEU A 578 5.36 33.59 13.00
CA LEU A 578 6.79 33.63 13.30
C LEU A 578 7.08 34.39 14.60
N PHE A 579 6.43 35.53 14.79
CA PHE A 579 6.60 36.34 16.00
C PHE A 579 6.02 35.66 17.24
N SER A 580 4.84 35.02 17.12
CA SER A 580 4.18 34.38 18.25
C SER A 580 4.88 33.09 18.68
N TRP A 581 5.36 32.28 17.72
CA TRP A 581 5.83 30.91 17.99
C TRP A 581 7.35 30.77 18.06
N CYS A 582 8.13 31.50 17.24
CA CYS A 582 9.59 31.35 17.18
C CYS A 582 10.35 32.27 18.16
N VAL A 583 9.71 33.32 18.69
CA VAL A 583 10.37 34.25 19.62
C VAL A 583 9.94 33.96 21.05
N PRO A 584 10.84 33.44 21.92
CA PRO A 584 10.55 33.24 23.34
C PRO A 584 10.08 34.54 23.98
N ARG A 585 9.14 34.46 24.93
CA ARG A 585 8.55 35.65 25.59
C ARG A 585 9.61 36.63 26.13
N ALA A 586 10.73 36.12 26.65
CA ALA A 586 11.86 36.93 27.14
C ALA A 586 12.65 37.66 26.03
N GLY A 587 12.70 37.10 24.82
CA GLY A 587 13.41 37.67 23.67
C GLY A 587 12.58 38.63 22.81
N ARG A 588 11.24 38.66 22.98
CA ARG A 588 10.35 39.50 22.16
C ARG A 588 10.79 40.96 22.13
N ARG A 589 11.14 41.55 23.29
CA ARG A 589 11.59 42.96 23.37
C ARG A 589 12.78 43.30 22.46
N PHE A 590 13.71 42.37 22.25
CA PHE A 590 14.91 42.60 21.41
C PHE A 590 14.63 42.42 19.92
N VAL A 591 13.69 41.54 19.55
CA VAL A 591 13.37 41.26 18.14
C VAL A 591 12.28 42.21 17.59
N VAL A 592 11.46 42.80 18.48
CA VAL A 592 10.39 43.77 18.17
C VAL A 592 10.83 44.91 17.26
N HIS A 593 12.05 45.42 17.43
CA HIS A 593 12.58 46.56 16.66
C HIS A 593 13.10 46.19 15.26
N LYS A 594 13.26 44.89 14.95
CA LYS A 594 13.76 44.41 13.65
C LYS A 594 12.66 43.94 12.69
N PHE A 595 11.43 43.76 13.16
CA PHE A 595 10.32 43.31 12.31
C PHE A 595 9.67 44.48 11.55
N ARG A 596 9.35 44.25 10.27
CA ARG A 596 8.72 45.23 9.37
C ARG A 596 7.29 45.56 9.80
N THR A 597 6.80 46.72 9.36
CA THR A 597 5.39 47.11 9.49
C THR A 597 4.51 46.27 8.57
N ILE A 598 3.28 45.99 9.00
CA ILE A 598 2.27 45.29 8.20
C ILE A 598 1.08 46.21 7.95
N LEU A 599 0.49 46.09 6.75
CA LEU A 599 -0.73 46.83 6.42
C LEU A 599 -1.92 46.19 7.13
N VAL A 600 -2.62 46.98 7.94
CA VAL A 600 -3.80 46.57 8.70
C VAL A 600 -4.97 47.51 8.40
N VAL A 601 -6.19 46.97 8.46
CA VAL A 601 -7.45 47.72 8.40
C VAL A 601 -8.04 47.71 9.81
N HIS A 602 -8.40 48.89 10.32
CA HIS A 602 -8.82 49.04 11.71
C HIS A 602 -10.28 48.62 11.92
N ILE A 603 -10.55 47.90 13.00
CA ILE A 603 -11.89 47.54 13.49
C ILE A 603 -12.14 48.33 14.76
N GLU A 604 -13.26 49.06 14.80
CA GLU A 604 -13.70 49.78 15.99
C GLU A 604 -15.07 49.25 16.41
N GLN A 605 -15.22 48.75 17.65
CA GLN A 605 -16.49 48.21 18.15
C GLN A 605 -17.14 47.16 17.22
N ASN A 606 -16.35 46.21 16.68
CA ASN A 606 -16.77 45.23 15.66
C ASN A 606 -17.22 45.83 14.30
N THR A 607 -17.01 47.12 14.07
CA THR A 607 -17.23 47.77 12.77
C THR A 607 -15.93 47.92 12.00
N ILE A 608 -15.92 47.51 10.73
CA ILE A 608 -14.74 47.63 9.88
C ILE A 608 -14.62 49.09 9.43
N THR A 609 -13.62 49.80 9.93
CA THR A 609 -13.34 51.16 9.47
C THR A 609 -12.62 51.09 8.11
N ARG A 610 -12.99 51.91 7.13
CA ARG A 610 -12.34 51.98 5.81
C ARG A 610 -10.93 52.61 5.86
N ARG A 611 -10.32 52.69 7.03
CA ARG A 611 -8.99 53.28 7.26
C ARG A 611 -7.94 52.17 7.32
N SER A 612 -6.93 52.25 6.45
CA SER A 612 -5.80 51.32 6.43
C SER A 612 -4.50 52.03 6.79
N TYR A 613 -3.70 51.45 7.69
CA TYR A 613 -2.42 52.00 8.13
C TYR A 613 -1.35 50.92 8.22
N TYR A 614 -0.08 51.33 8.17
CA TYR A 614 1.05 50.45 8.45
C TYR A 614 1.34 50.46 9.94
N VAL A 615 1.19 49.29 10.58
CA VAL A 615 1.40 49.12 12.02
C VAL A 615 2.61 48.22 12.24
N PRO A 616 3.51 48.54 13.18
CA PRO A 616 4.59 47.63 13.57
C PRO A 616 4.04 46.28 14.03
N MET A 617 4.66 45.20 13.59
CA MET A 617 4.24 43.81 13.85
C MET A 617 3.92 43.53 15.32
N HIS A 618 4.70 44.10 16.24
CA HIS A 618 4.58 43.88 17.68
C HIS A 618 3.35 44.52 18.32
N CYS A 619 2.73 45.51 17.67
CA CYS A 619 1.51 46.14 18.16
C CYS A 619 0.25 45.32 17.81
N VAL A 620 0.39 44.30 16.94
CA VAL A 620 -0.70 43.40 16.54
C VAL A 620 -0.71 42.19 17.47
N HIS A 621 -1.43 42.31 18.59
CA HIS A 621 -1.50 41.29 19.65
C HIS A 621 -2.57 40.22 19.36
N VAL A 622 -2.22 38.94 19.48
CA VAL A 622 -3.22 37.84 19.45
C VAL A 622 -4.00 37.86 20.77
N ASP A 623 -5.33 37.89 20.70
CA ASP A 623 -6.21 37.98 21.87
C ASP A 623 -5.87 36.89 22.91
N GLY A 624 -5.39 37.31 24.09
CA GLY A 624 -4.94 36.42 25.19
C GLY A 624 -3.58 36.75 25.82
N ASP A 625 -2.76 37.59 25.21
CA ASP A 625 -1.46 38.06 25.75
C ASP A 625 -1.58 39.48 26.40
N GLU A 626 -2.54 39.70 27.32
CA GLU A 626 -2.77 41.02 27.96
C GLU A 626 -1.63 41.53 28.87
N ILE A 627 -0.53 40.79 29.05
CA ILE A 627 0.41 41.07 30.16
C ILE A 627 1.50 42.11 29.85
N LEU A 628 1.65 42.62 28.62
CA LEU A 628 2.78 43.52 28.29
C LEU A 628 2.44 44.74 27.42
N ALA A 629 1.25 45.32 27.61
CA ALA A 629 0.91 46.64 27.06
C ALA A 629 1.56 47.80 27.85
N SER A 630 2.89 47.82 27.94
CA SER A 630 3.65 48.95 28.53
C SER A 630 4.72 49.54 27.60
N GLY A 631 4.75 49.12 26.33
CA GLY A 631 5.49 49.81 25.28
C GLY A 631 4.52 50.63 24.42
N ILE A 632 4.87 51.87 24.09
CA ILE A 632 4.06 52.78 23.27
C ILE A 632 3.79 52.12 21.91
N CYS A 633 2.53 51.73 21.73
CA CYS A 633 1.80 51.58 20.47
C CYS A 633 0.73 52.68 20.47
#